data_AF-A0A1F7RS38-F1
#
_entry.id   AF-A0A1F7RS38-F1
#
_cell.length_a   1.000
_cell.length_b   1.000
_cell.length_c   1.000
_cell.angle_alpha   90.00
_cell.angle_beta   90.00
_cell.angle_gamma   90.00
#
_symmetry.space_group_name_H-M   'P 1'
#
loop_
_entity.id
_entity.type
_entity.pdbx_description
1 polymer ?
#
loop_
_entity_poly.entity_id
_entity_poly.type
_entity_poly.pdbx_seq_one_letter_code
_entity_poly.pdbx_strand_id
1 'polypeptide(L)'
;MAVKRQFSEFDRYFEINVQDGIKFISKEPVLKFKDVEKLFGPLPEPFQINPVEIIMINLIKEYQQRNISGLEENIPVQLIFKDGKLAEVHFMRESLKNLSQCFIHHSLKSLGQANIQKRAKLVTNTVIFKHLDNCYLLHLSDFNDALGSPYSIKNTIENLKISYRYIIQTTDNKDTPKKIYMTASFSKENILKFIDGKIHGINIRLNYGSSD
;
A
#
# COMPACT_ATOMS: atom_id res chain seq x y z
N MET A 1 -16.20 11.74 4.67
CA MET A 1 -15.60 13.04 4.28
C MET A 1 -14.34 13.34 5.08
N ALA A 2 -14.26 12.99 6.37
CA ALA A 2 -13.08 13.20 7.21
C ALA A 2 -11.76 12.64 6.60
N VAL A 3 -11.75 11.38 6.15
CA VAL A 3 -10.54 10.75 5.57
C VAL A 3 -10.00 11.54 4.36
N LYS A 4 -10.86 11.93 3.41
CA LYS A 4 -10.43 12.71 2.24
C LYS A 4 -9.83 14.07 2.67
N ARG A 5 -10.46 14.73 3.64
CA ARG A 5 -9.93 15.99 4.19
C ARG A 5 -8.56 15.79 4.82
N GLN A 6 -8.36 14.75 5.60
CA GLN A 6 -7.07 14.48 6.22
C GLN A 6 -5.97 14.22 5.18
N PHE A 7 -6.27 13.47 4.11
CA PHE A 7 -5.33 13.30 3.02
C PHE A 7 -5.06 14.62 2.26
N SER A 8 -6.02 15.55 2.17
CA SER A 8 -5.77 16.88 1.56
C SER A 8 -4.88 17.79 2.42
N GLU A 9 -4.86 17.55 3.73
CA GLU A 9 -3.98 18.21 4.70
C GLU A 9 -2.92 17.21 5.21
N PHE A 10 -2.31 16.43 4.31
CA PHE A 10 -1.54 15.22 4.65
C PHE A 10 -0.50 15.42 5.78
N ASP A 11 0.38 16.41 5.65
CA ASP A 11 1.49 16.65 6.58
C ASP A 11 1.02 17.03 7.99
N ARG A 12 -0.19 17.60 8.08
CA ARG A 12 -0.83 17.95 9.35
C ARG A 12 -1.36 16.71 10.06
N TYR A 13 -1.93 15.76 9.33
CA TYR A 13 -2.68 14.64 9.91
C TYR A 13 -1.93 13.31 9.91
N PHE A 14 -0.86 13.19 9.13
CA PHE A 14 -0.14 11.95 8.95
C PHE A 14 1.37 12.13 9.11
N GLU A 15 2.02 11.02 9.41
CA GLU A 15 3.46 10.86 9.42
C GLU A 15 3.80 9.51 8.78
N ILE A 16 4.94 9.47 8.07
CA ILE A 16 5.49 8.25 7.49
C ILE A 16 6.87 8.04 8.09
N ASN A 17 7.12 6.84 8.59
CA ASN A 17 8.43 6.39 9.04
C ASN A 17 8.82 5.11 8.29
N VAL A 18 10.07 5.01 7.83
CA VAL A 18 10.56 3.89 7.01
C VAL A 18 11.68 3.04 7.67
N GLN A 19 11.99 3.28 8.95
CA GLN A 19 13.17 2.69 9.60
C GLN A 19 13.09 1.15 9.72
N ASP A 20 11.90 0.61 10.04
CA ASP A 20 11.66 -0.83 10.26
C ASP A 20 10.57 -1.37 9.30
N GLY A 21 10.63 -0.99 8.03
CA GLY A 21 9.50 -1.11 7.10
C GLY A 21 8.64 0.15 7.10
N ILE A 22 7.42 0.11 6.56
CA ILE A 22 6.62 1.33 6.35
C ILE A 22 5.60 1.47 7.48
N LYS A 23 5.73 2.53 8.28
CA LYS A 23 4.74 2.97 9.27
C LYS A 23 3.98 4.17 8.74
N PHE A 24 2.66 4.06 8.73
CA PHE A 24 1.74 5.16 8.43
C PHE A 24 0.98 5.51 9.72
N ILE A 25 1.27 6.68 10.28
CA ILE A 25 0.76 7.11 11.58
C ILE A 25 -0.24 8.23 11.36
N SER A 26 -1.44 8.10 11.93
CA SER A 26 -2.46 9.15 11.97
C SER A 26 -2.41 9.90 13.29
N LYS A 27 -2.13 11.20 13.21
CA LYS A 27 -2.07 12.11 14.36
C LYS A 27 -3.45 12.38 14.96
N GLU A 28 -4.50 12.34 14.12
CA GLU A 28 -5.90 12.44 14.54
C GLU A 28 -6.72 11.32 13.88
N PRO A 29 -6.74 10.09 14.43
CA PRO A 29 -7.36 8.96 13.74
C PRO A 29 -8.88 9.12 13.61
N VAL A 30 -9.42 8.77 12.44
CA VAL A 30 -10.87 8.82 12.13
C VAL A 30 -11.45 7.52 11.62
N LEU A 31 -10.62 6.60 11.13
CA LEU A 31 -11.04 5.30 10.63
C LEU A 31 -11.37 4.39 11.81
N LYS A 32 -12.60 3.87 11.88
CA LYS A 32 -13.02 2.95 12.93
C LYS A 32 -12.66 1.52 12.55
N PHE A 33 -12.58 0.63 13.54
CA PHE A 33 -12.39 -0.82 13.34
C PHE A 33 -13.25 -1.40 12.19
N LYS A 34 -14.57 -1.15 12.22
CA LYS A 34 -15.50 -1.61 11.17
C LYS A 34 -15.20 -1.07 9.76
N ASP A 35 -14.54 0.07 9.64
CA ASP A 35 -14.14 0.59 8.32
C ASP A 35 -12.89 -0.13 7.80
N VAL A 36 -12.00 -0.54 8.70
CA VAL A 36 -10.83 -1.36 8.37
C VAL A 36 -11.25 -2.78 7.99
N GLU A 37 -12.21 -3.38 8.71
CA GLU A 37 -12.76 -4.70 8.35
C GLU A 37 -13.39 -4.74 6.95
N LYS A 38 -14.02 -3.64 6.51
CA LYS A 38 -14.53 -3.55 5.13
C LYS A 38 -13.43 -3.65 4.08
N LEU A 39 -12.20 -3.27 4.42
CA LEU A 39 -11.06 -3.33 3.50
C LEU A 39 -10.35 -4.68 3.57
N PHE A 40 -10.05 -5.14 4.78
CA PHE A 40 -9.21 -6.33 5.01
C PHE A 40 -10.01 -7.62 5.22
N GLY A 41 -11.32 -7.54 5.44
CA GLY A 41 -12.15 -8.65 5.90
C GLY A 41 -12.24 -8.70 7.44
N PRO A 42 -12.90 -9.73 7.99
CA PRO A 42 -12.95 -9.96 9.43
C PRO A 42 -11.54 -9.98 10.03
N LEU A 43 -11.30 -9.15 11.04
CA LEU A 43 -10.01 -9.03 11.70
C LEU A 43 -9.94 -9.94 12.93
N PRO A 44 -8.74 -10.40 13.33
CA PRO A 44 -8.58 -11.12 14.58
C PRO A 44 -8.96 -10.26 15.79
N GLU A 45 -9.21 -10.92 16.92
CA GLU A 45 -9.36 -10.21 18.20
C GLU A 45 -8.07 -9.42 18.52
N PRO A 46 -8.21 -8.17 18.97
CA PRO A 46 -7.06 -7.34 19.28
C PRO A 46 -6.36 -7.78 20.57
N PHE A 47 -5.04 -7.72 20.57
CA PHE A 47 -4.24 -7.73 21.79
C PHE A 47 -4.32 -6.36 22.47
N GLN A 48 -4.78 -6.30 23.71
CA GLN A 48 -4.82 -5.05 24.48
C GLN A 48 -3.50 -4.78 25.20
N ILE A 49 -2.91 -3.63 24.92
CA ILE A 49 -1.81 -3.03 25.67
C ILE A 49 -2.29 -1.63 26.05
N ASN A 50 -2.99 -1.51 27.18
CA ASN A 50 -3.70 -0.30 27.61
C ASN A 50 -2.85 0.98 27.39
N PRO A 51 -3.34 2.01 26.65
CA PRO A 51 -4.68 2.21 26.07
C PRO A 51 -4.81 1.82 24.58
N VAL A 52 -3.99 0.89 24.11
CA VAL A 52 -3.82 0.55 22.69
C VAL A 52 -4.33 -0.86 22.41
N GLU A 53 -4.98 -1.01 21.26
CA GLU A 53 -5.43 -2.29 20.71
C GLU A 53 -4.58 -2.63 19.48
N ILE A 54 -3.95 -3.81 19.48
CA ILE A 54 -3.02 -4.22 18.43
C ILE A 54 -3.57 -5.45 17.71
N ILE A 55 -3.61 -5.39 16.39
CA ILE A 55 -4.07 -6.49 15.53
C ILE A 55 -2.96 -6.83 14.56
N MET A 56 -2.64 -8.11 14.47
CA MET A 56 -1.66 -8.64 13.52
C MET A 56 -2.38 -9.36 12.40
N ILE A 57 -2.08 -8.98 11.16
CA ILE A 57 -2.49 -9.72 9.96
C ILE A 57 -1.26 -9.99 9.11
N ASN A 58 -1.32 -10.99 8.23
CA ASN A 58 -0.24 -11.29 7.30
C ASN A 58 -0.70 -11.15 5.85
N LEU A 59 0.09 -10.46 5.03
CA LEU A 59 -0.08 -10.46 3.58
C LEU A 59 0.77 -11.58 2.99
N ILE A 60 0.12 -12.66 2.60
CA ILE A 60 0.76 -13.84 2.04
C ILE A 60 0.88 -13.67 0.53
N LYS A 61 2.11 -13.63 0.03
CA LYS A 61 2.34 -13.40 -1.38
C LYS A 61 1.99 -14.65 -2.21
N GLU A 62 1.20 -14.46 -3.26
CA GLU A 62 0.91 -15.52 -4.23
C GLU A 62 1.98 -15.53 -5.34
N TYR A 63 2.42 -16.72 -5.75
CA TYR A 63 3.30 -16.96 -6.90
C TYR A 63 2.61 -17.85 -7.94
N GLN A 64 2.98 -17.70 -9.22
CA GLN A 64 2.47 -18.59 -10.28
C GLN A 64 3.07 -20.00 -10.21
N GLN A 65 4.33 -20.12 -9.78
CA GLN A 65 5.02 -21.41 -9.66
C GLN A 65 5.13 -21.81 -8.19
N ARG A 66 4.68 -23.02 -7.84
CA ARG A 66 4.67 -23.54 -6.45
C ARG A 66 6.06 -23.79 -5.85
N ASN A 67 7.13 -23.71 -6.64
CA ASN A 67 8.49 -24.12 -6.26
C ASN A 67 9.45 -22.95 -5.97
N ILE A 68 8.96 -21.71 -5.84
CA ILE A 68 9.79 -20.65 -5.27
C ILE A 68 9.82 -20.92 -3.75
N SER A 69 10.77 -21.75 -3.34
CA SER A 69 11.11 -22.00 -1.94
C SER A 69 11.76 -20.75 -1.37
N GLY A 70 10.95 -19.72 -1.13
CA GLY A 70 11.34 -18.54 -0.38
C GLY A 70 10.30 -18.37 0.72
N LEU A 71 10.62 -18.85 1.93
CA LEU A 71 9.76 -18.76 3.11
C LEU A 71 9.50 -17.30 3.58
N GLU A 72 9.93 -16.26 2.84
CA GLU A 72 10.27 -14.96 3.44
C GLU A 72 9.71 -13.70 2.74
N GLU A 73 8.72 -13.81 1.86
CA GLU A 73 8.14 -12.61 1.22
C GLU A 73 6.76 -12.19 1.76
N ASN A 74 6.27 -12.87 2.80
CA ASN A 74 5.09 -12.42 3.52
C ASN A 74 5.35 -11.06 4.16
N ILE A 75 4.33 -10.20 4.22
CA ILE A 75 4.43 -8.90 4.86
C ILE A 75 3.54 -8.94 6.11
N PRO A 76 4.11 -9.06 7.32
CA PRO A 76 3.36 -8.85 8.54
C PRO A 76 2.87 -7.40 8.57
N VAL A 77 1.61 -7.21 8.93
CA VAL A 77 1.00 -5.89 9.07
C VAL A 77 0.43 -5.78 10.46
N GLN A 78 0.93 -4.80 11.20
CA GLN A 78 0.41 -4.42 12.50
C GLN A 78 -0.56 -3.26 12.31
N LEU A 79 -1.78 -3.42 12.82
CA LEU A 79 -2.80 -2.39 12.88
C LEU A 79 -2.96 -1.98 14.34
N ILE A 80 -2.73 -0.70 14.62
CA ILE A 80 -2.78 -0.15 15.97
C ILE A 80 -3.99 0.75 16.08
N PHE A 81 -4.86 0.45 17.03
CA PHE A 81 -6.06 1.21 17.34
C PHE A 81 -5.91 1.93 18.68
N LYS A 82 -6.33 3.19 18.71
CA LYS A 82 -6.44 4.01 19.92
C LYS A 82 -7.86 4.54 20.00
N ASP A 83 -8.53 4.34 21.13
CA ASP A 83 -9.94 4.71 21.33
C ASP A 83 -10.86 4.16 20.21
N GLY A 84 -10.61 2.93 19.77
CA GLY A 84 -11.36 2.24 18.71
C GLY A 84 -11.15 2.77 17.28
N LYS A 85 -10.11 3.61 17.06
CA LYS A 85 -9.78 4.17 15.74
C LYS A 85 -8.35 3.83 15.32
N LEU A 86 -8.16 3.55 14.04
CA LEU A 86 -6.88 3.16 13.46
C LEU A 86 -5.90 4.34 13.53
N ALA A 87 -4.96 4.24 14.45
CA ALA A 87 -3.91 5.22 14.71
C ALA A 87 -2.65 4.94 13.90
N GLU A 88 -2.32 3.66 13.65
CA GLU A 88 -1.13 3.30 12.89
C GLU A 88 -1.33 2.02 12.07
N VAL A 89 -0.70 1.99 10.91
CA VAL A 89 -0.50 0.80 10.08
C VAL A 89 0.99 0.63 9.86
N HIS A 90 1.54 -0.50 10.30
CA HIS A 90 2.96 -0.83 10.14
C HIS A 90 3.12 -2.08 9.27
N PHE A 91 3.65 -1.91 8.07
CA PHE A 91 4.10 -2.99 7.20
C PHE A 91 5.53 -3.38 7.59
N MET A 92 5.66 -4.48 8.33
CA MET A 92 6.90 -4.91 8.99
C MET A 92 7.80 -5.70 8.04
N ARG A 93 8.26 -5.05 6.97
CA ARG A 93 9.22 -5.63 6.03
C ARG A 93 10.28 -4.60 5.68
N GLU A 94 11.51 -4.87 6.11
CA GLU A 94 12.61 -3.92 5.94
C GLU A 94 12.89 -3.57 4.48
N SER A 95 12.74 -4.52 3.54
CA SER A 95 12.99 -4.26 2.12
C SER A 95 12.08 -3.17 1.55
N LEU A 96 10.91 -2.90 2.17
CA LEU A 96 10.02 -1.82 1.75
C LEU A 96 10.66 -0.42 1.86
N LYS A 97 11.74 -0.26 2.64
CA LYS A 97 12.51 0.99 2.70
C LYS A 97 13.11 1.37 1.34
N ASN A 98 13.29 0.41 0.44
CA ASN A 98 13.82 0.63 -0.91
C ASN A 98 12.85 1.40 -1.81
N LEU A 99 11.56 1.51 -1.44
CA LEU A 99 10.62 2.39 -2.14
C LEU A 99 10.87 3.87 -1.86
N SER A 100 11.83 4.23 -0.99
CA SER A 100 12.12 5.58 -0.50
C SER A 100 10.96 6.25 0.27
N GLN A 101 11.28 6.91 1.38
CA GLN A 101 10.28 7.63 2.17
C GLN A 101 9.59 8.73 1.35
N CYS A 102 10.34 9.46 0.52
CA CYS A 102 9.75 10.54 -0.26
C CYS A 102 8.73 10.03 -1.29
N PHE A 103 9.04 8.98 -2.03
CA PHE A 103 8.10 8.44 -3.01
C PHE A 103 6.78 7.99 -2.34
N ILE A 104 6.88 7.29 -1.20
CA ILE A 104 5.71 6.87 -0.42
C ILE A 104 4.92 8.09 0.05
N HIS A 105 5.61 9.11 0.55
CA HIS A 105 5.00 10.35 1.01
C HIS A 105 4.22 11.08 -0.09
N HIS A 106 4.85 11.36 -1.23
CA HIS A 106 4.16 12.01 -2.34
C HIS A 106 2.99 11.16 -2.88
N SER A 107 3.17 9.84 -2.94
CA SER A 107 2.12 8.92 -3.39
C SER A 107 0.90 8.98 -2.48
N LEU A 108 1.08 8.89 -1.16
CA LEU A 108 -0.01 8.95 -0.19
C LEU A 108 -0.63 10.35 -0.10
N LYS A 109 0.19 11.40 -0.08
CA LYS A 109 -0.25 12.80 -0.08
C LYS A 109 -1.12 13.11 -1.30
N SER A 110 -0.79 12.55 -2.47
CA SER A 110 -1.59 12.73 -3.68
C SER A 110 -3.04 12.27 -3.52
N LEU A 111 -3.34 11.31 -2.63
CA LEU A 111 -4.71 10.82 -2.45
C LEU A 111 -5.67 11.92 -1.95
N GLY A 112 -5.16 12.99 -1.34
CA GLY A 112 -5.95 14.15 -0.94
C GLY A 112 -6.59 14.90 -2.10
N GLN A 113 -5.93 14.87 -3.26
CA GLN A 113 -6.35 15.53 -4.49
C GLN A 113 -6.98 14.54 -5.50
N ALA A 114 -7.13 13.27 -5.11
CA ALA A 114 -7.61 12.24 -6.02
C ALA A 114 -9.06 12.47 -6.48
N ASN A 115 -9.30 12.13 -7.75
CA ASN A 115 -10.63 12.00 -8.31
C ASN A 115 -11.27 10.69 -7.83
N ILE A 116 -12.48 10.76 -7.28
CA ILE A 116 -13.19 9.61 -6.71
C ILE A 116 -14.46 9.33 -7.50
N GLN A 117 -14.44 8.26 -8.28
CA GLN A 117 -15.59 7.75 -9.02
C GLN A 117 -16.30 6.67 -8.22
N LYS A 118 -17.26 7.08 -7.37
CA LYS A 118 -17.95 6.19 -6.42
C LYS A 118 -18.61 4.96 -7.06
N ARG A 119 -19.31 5.15 -8.20
CA ARG A 119 -20.00 4.05 -8.90
C ARG A 119 -19.03 3.00 -9.43
N ALA A 120 -17.88 3.43 -9.95
CA ALA A 120 -16.82 2.56 -10.44
C ALA A 120 -15.89 2.05 -9.31
N LYS A 121 -16.08 2.51 -8.07
CA LYS A 121 -15.18 2.29 -6.92
C LYS A 121 -13.72 2.58 -7.29
N LEU A 122 -13.50 3.65 -8.03
CA LEU A 122 -12.19 4.02 -8.58
C LEU A 122 -11.70 5.34 -7.98
N VAL A 123 -10.46 5.33 -7.52
CA VAL A 123 -9.72 6.50 -7.06
C VAL A 123 -8.55 6.69 -7.99
N THR A 124 -8.42 7.86 -8.63
CA THR A 124 -7.29 8.13 -9.53
C THR A 124 -6.61 9.43 -9.17
N ASN A 125 -5.29 9.45 -9.26
CA ASN A 125 -4.55 10.71 -9.31
C ASN A 125 -3.27 10.59 -10.15
N THR A 126 -2.65 11.74 -10.42
CA THR A 126 -1.30 11.85 -10.96
C THR A 126 -0.38 12.44 -9.90
N VAL A 127 0.73 11.78 -9.66
CA VAL A 127 1.81 12.20 -8.77
C VAL A 127 2.91 12.78 -9.64
N ILE A 128 3.23 14.05 -9.41
CA ILE A 128 4.32 14.74 -10.10
C ILE A 128 5.46 14.93 -9.11
N PHE A 129 6.62 14.38 -9.44
CA PHE A 129 7.85 14.63 -8.71
C PHE A 129 8.60 15.80 -9.35
N LYS A 130 8.92 16.80 -8.54
CA LYS A 130 9.75 17.93 -8.96
C LYS A 130 11.21 17.62 -8.65
N HIS A 131 12.12 18.02 -9.54
CA HIS A 131 13.56 17.79 -9.37
C HIS A 131 14.13 18.33 -8.05
N LEU A 132 13.49 19.33 -7.44
CA LEU A 132 13.94 20.00 -6.22
C LEU A 132 13.69 19.20 -4.93
N ASP A 133 12.87 18.15 -4.98
CA ASP A 133 12.43 17.46 -3.75
C ASP A 133 13.43 16.36 -3.28
N ASN A 134 14.54 16.13 -4.00
CA ASN A 134 15.41 14.93 -3.84
C ASN A 134 14.64 13.61 -3.95
N CYS A 135 13.51 13.64 -4.65
CA CYS A 135 12.62 12.51 -4.84
C CYS A 135 12.71 12.05 -6.28
N TYR A 136 12.88 10.74 -6.47
CA TYR A 136 13.01 10.15 -7.78
C TYR A 136 11.84 9.22 -8.07
N LEU A 137 11.54 9.08 -9.35
CA LEU A 137 10.65 8.03 -9.82
C LEU A 137 11.35 6.69 -9.61
N LEU A 138 10.64 5.73 -9.02
CA LEU A 138 11.21 4.42 -8.77
C LEU A 138 11.54 3.69 -10.07
N HIS A 139 12.69 3.02 -10.06
CA HIS A 139 13.08 2.07 -11.08
C HIS A 139 12.50 0.68 -10.79
N LEU A 140 12.48 -0.18 -11.81
CA LEU A 140 12.08 -1.57 -11.67
C LEU A 140 12.89 -2.32 -10.59
N SER A 141 14.18 -2.02 -10.47
CA SER A 141 15.06 -2.60 -9.44
C SER A 141 14.56 -2.30 -8.03
N ASP A 142 14.24 -1.03 -7.74
CA ASP A 142 13.74 -0.61 -6.43
C ASP A 142 12.45 -1.37 -6.06
N PHE A 143 11.57 -1.58 -7.04
CA PHE A 143 10.33 -2.33 -6.87
C PHE A 143 10.57 -3.82 -6.58
N ASN A 144 11.47 -4.44 -7.33
CA ASN A 144 11.82 -5.84 -7.14
C ASN A 144 12.54 -6.07 -5.82
N ASP A 145 13.43 -5.16 -5.42
CA ASP A 145 14.13 -5.25 -4.15
C ASP A 145 13.13 -5.08 -2.99
N ALA A 146 12.19 -4.15 -3.12
CA ALA A 146 11.19 -3.90 -2.09
C ALA A 146 10.18 -5.05 -1.94
N LEU A 147 9.62 -5.52 -3.04
CA LEU A 147 8.47 -6.42 -3.04
C LEU A 147 8.82 -7.86 -3.36
N GLY A 148 10.02 -8.13 -3.88
CA GLY A 148 10.49 -9.44 -4.33
C GLY A 148 9.92 -9.84 -5.70
N SER A 149 9.96 -11.14 -6.01
CA SER A 149 9.60 -11.65 -7.35
C SER A 149 8.12 -11.47 -7.69
N PRO A 150 7.72 -10.89 -8.82
CA PRO A 150 6.31 -10.65 -9.13
C PRO A 150 5.53 -11.95 -9.38
N TYR A 151 4.20 -11.88 -9.22
CA TYR A 151 3.28 -12.97 -9.60
C TYR A 151 3.27 -13.18 -11.10
N SER A 152 3.30 -12.10 -11.89
CA SER A 152 3.39 -12.18 -13.35
C SER A 152 4.10 -10.97 -13.94
N ILE A 153 4.73 -11.21 -15.09
CA ILE A 153 5.41 -10.20 -15.90
C ILE A 153 4.79 -10.25 -17.29
N LYS A 154 4.40 -9.10 -17.82
CA LYS A 154 3.92 -8.93 -19.20
C LYS A 154 4.73 -7.82 -19.85
N ASN A 155 5.53 -8.20 -20.83
CA ASN A 155 6.28 -7.26 -21.64
C ASN A 155 5.46 -6.92 -22.90
N THR A 156 5.21 -5.64 -23.15
CA THR A 156 4.63 -5.16 -24.41
C THR A 156 5.65 -4.30 -25.16
N ILE A 157 5.34 -3.95 -26.41
CA ILE A 157 6.22 -3.09 -27.23
C ILE A 157 6.52 -1.75 -26.54
N GLU A 158 5.60 -1.25 -25.73
CA GLU A 158 5.68 0.08 -25.13
C GLU A 158 6.11 0.06 -23.66
N ASN A 159 5.72 -0.97 -22.91
CA ASN A 159 5.84 -0.96 -21.46
C ASN A 159 6.07 -2.36 -20.88
N LEU A 160 6.73 -2.42 -19.73
CA LEU A 160 6.79 -3.60 -18.88
C LEU A 160 5.72 -3.49 -17.79
N LYS A 161 4.83 -4.48 -17.69
CA LYS A 161 3.85 -4.59 -16.60
C LYS A 161 4.20 -5.74 -15.69
N ILE A 162 4.35 -5.46 -14.40
CA ILE A 162 4.54 -6.47 -13.36
C ILE A 162 3.33 -6.47 -12.44
N SER A 163 2.91 -7.65 -12.00
CA SER A 163 1.77 -7.80 -11.10
C SER A 163 2.14 -8.59 -9.86
N TYR A 164 1.60 -8.17 -8.73
CA TYR A 164 1.72 -8.78 -7.43
C TYR A 164 0.33 -9.10 -6.90
N ARG A 165 0.25 -10.20 -6.15
CA ARG A 165 -0.98 -10.66 -5.53
C ARG A 165 -0.68 -11.10 -4.12
N TYR A 166 -1.52 -10.65 -3.19
CA TYR A 166 -1.40 -11.02 -1.78
C TYR A 166 -2.75 -11.51 -1.26
N ILE A 167 -2.73 -12.58 -0.50
CA ILE A 167 -3.85 -13.05 0.31
C ILE A 167 -3.72 -12.38 1.68
N ILE A 168 -4.82 -11.78 2.15
CA ILE A 168 -4.90 -11.26 3.51
C ILE A 168 -5.25 -12.44 4.41
N GLN A 169 -4.29 -12.88 5.21
CA GLN A 169 -4.49 -13.94 6.19
C GLN A 169 -4.80 -13.32 7.55
N THR A 170 -5.99 -13.66 8.06
CA THR A 170 -6.44 -13.42 9.43
C THR A 170 -6.63 -14.77 10.14
N THR A 171 -6.78 -14.77 11.47
CA THR A 171 -6.91 -16.03 12.23
C THR A 171 -8.24 -16.75 11.97
N ASP A 172 -9.28 -16.04 11.50
CA ASP A 172 -10.61 -16.60 11.26
C ASP A 172 -10.83 -16.85 9.75
N ASN A 173 -10.23 -17.93 9.27
CA ASN A 173 -10.12 -18.27 7.85
C ASN A 173 -11.38 -18.98 7.28
N LYS A 174 -12.57 -18.63 7.78
CA LYS A 174 -13.84 -19.31 7.40
C LYS A 174 -14.47 -18.78 6.10
N ASP A 175 -14.10 -17.57 5.67
CA ASP A 175 -14.62 -16.92 4.46
C ASP A 175 -13.63 -16.95 3.28
N THR A 176 -14.14 -16.65 2.08
CA THR A 176 -13.30 -16.51 0.88
C THR A 176 -12.19 -15.47 1.14
N PRO A 177 -10.90 -15.85 1.01
CA PRO A 177 -9.79 -14.99 1.41
C PRO A 177 -9.82 -13.68 0.63
N LYS A 178 -9.74 -12.55 1.35
CA LYS A 178 -9.60 -11.24 0.72
C LYS A 178 -8.23 -11.14 0.07
N LYS A 179 -8.19 -10.51 -1.10
CA LYS A 179 -6.97 -10.38 -1.89
C LYS A 179 -6.67 -8.92 -2.21
N ILE A 180 -5.38 -8.61 -2.19
CA ILE A 180 -4.82 -7.36 -2.70
C ILE A 180 -4.17 -7.68 -4.03
N TYR A 181 -4.50 -6.90 -5.05
CA TYR A 181 -3.85 -6.94 -6.34
C TYR A 181 -3.10 -5.63 -6.53
N MET A 182 -1.88 -5.73 -7.05
CA MET A 182 -1.13 -4.55 -7.46
C MET A 182 -0.51 -4.81 -8.82
N THR A 183 -0.63 -3.87 -9.74
CA THR A 183 0.05 -3.89 -11.03
C THR A 183 0.84 -2.61 -11.17
N ALA A 184 2.14 -2.72 -11.39
CA ALA A 184 2.99 -1.59 -11.72
C ALA A 184 3.39 -1.66 -13.20
N SER A 185 3.45 -0.50 -13.86
CA SER A 185 3.90 -0.39 -15.25
C SER A 185 5.11 0.51 -15.32
N PHE A 186 6.10 0.08 -16.09
CA PHE A 186 7.37 0.76 -16.29
C PHE A 186 7.57 1.06 -17.77
N SER A 187 8.27 2.15 -18.08
CA SER A 187 8.73 2.42 -19.45
C SER A 187 9.86 1.49 -19.86
N LYS A 188 10.34 1.64 -21.10
CA LYS A 188 11.51 0.93 -21.63
C LYS A 188 12.79 1.20 -20.84
N GLU A 189 12.90 2.39 -20.26
CA GLU A 189 13.99 2.81 -19.38
C GLU A 189 13.80 2.28 -17.94
N ASN A 190 12.83 1.40 -17.72
CA ASN A 190 12.49 0.80 -16.42
C ASN A 190 12.07 1.82 -15.36
N ILE A 191 11.51 2.97 -15.76
CA ILE A 191 11.00 4.01 -14.84
C ILE A 191 9.50 3.80 -14.64
N LEU A 192 9.04 3.86 -13.38
CA LEU A 192 7.64 3.70 -13.03
C LEU A 192 6.74 4.76 -13.70
N LYS A 193 5.66 4.29 -14.35
CA LYS A 193 4.64 5.11 -15.01
C LYS A 193 3.30 5.12 -14.29
N PHE A 194 2.87 3.97 -13.77
CA PHE A 194 1.67 3.91 -12.94
C PHE A 194 1.68 2.70 -11.99
N ILE A 195 0.89 2.81 -10.92
CA ILE A 195 0.50 1.69 -10.06
C ILE A 195 -1.02 1.62 -10.04
N ASP A 196 -1.55 0.43 -10.29
CA ASP A 196 -2.93 0.03 -10.07
C ASP A 196 -3.01 -0.89 -8.87
N GLY A 197 -3.66 -0.45 -7.80
CA GLY A 197 -4.00 -1.25 -6.64
C GLY A 197 -5.48 -1.63 -6.64
N LYS A 198 -5.81 -2.84 -6.19
CA LYS A 198 -7.19 -3.26 -5.91
C LYS A 198 -7.28 -3.97 -4.58
N ILE A 199 -8.12 -3.45 -3.69
CA ILE A 199 -8.45 -4.03 -2.39
C ILE A 199 -9.97 -3.97 -2.19
N HIS A 200 -10.59 -5.12 -1.88
CA HIS A 200 -12.04 -5.23 -1.67
C HIS A 200 -12.92 -4.55 -2.74
N GLY A 201 -12.52 -4.65 -4.01
CA GLY A 201 -13.25 -4.04 -5.13
C GLY A 201 -13.12 -2.52 -5.25
N ILE A 202 -12.35 -1.86 -4.38
CA ILE A 202 -11.87 -0.50 -4.56
C ILE A 202 -10.61 -0.57 -5.41
N ASN A 203 -10.59 0.19 -6.50
CA ASN A 203 -9.45 0.34 -7.39
C ASN A 203 -8.80 1.69 -7.14
N ILE A 204 -7.48 1.72 -7.05
CA ILE A 204 -6.67 2.92 -6.87
C ILE A 204 -5.66 2.95 -8.00
N ARG A 205 -5.68 4.00 -8.84
CA ARG A 205 -4.67 4.23 -9.87
C ARG A 205 -3.87 5.48 -9.54
N LEU A 206 -2.57 5.33 -9.39
CA LEU A 206 -1.63 6.45 -9.31
C LEU A 206 -0.80 6.45 -10.58
N ASN A 207 -0.88 7.54 -11.34
CA ASN A 207 0.01 7.79 -12.47
C ASN A 207 1.20 8.60 -11.99
N TYR A 208 2.38 8.36 -12.54
CA TYR A 208 3.62 8.99 -12.13
C TYR A 208 4.25 9.72 -13.29
N GLY A 209 4.67 10.96 -13.02
CA GLY A 209 5.43 11.78 -13.95
C GLY A 209 6.47 12.61 -13.22
N SER A 210 7.45 13.08 -13.98
CA SER A 210 8.35 14.16 -13.58
C SER A 210 7.89 15.45 -14.24
N SER A 211 8.08 16.58 -13.55
CA SER A 211 8.03 17.90 -14.20
C SER A 211 9.42 18.51 -14.14
N ASP A 212 9.85 19.06 -15.28
CA ASP A 212 11.06 19.88 -15.40
C ASP A 212 11.00 21.12 -14.49
#